data_AF-A0A949AT44-F1
#
_entry.id   AF-A0A949AT44-F1
#
_cell.length_a   1.000
_cell.length_b   1.000
_cell.length_c   1.000
_cell.angle_alpha   90.00
_cell.angle_beta   90.00
_cell.angle_gamma   90.00
#
_symmetry.space_group_name_H-M   'P 1'
#
loop_
_entity.id
_entity.type
_entity.pdbx_description
1 polymer ?
#
loop_
_entity_poly.entity_id
_entity_poly.type
_entity_poly.pdbx_seq_one_letter_code
_entity_poly.pdbx_strand_id
1 'polypeptide(L)'
;MEIKKKIWPKYFELVKSGKKKFEVRLADFRIKEGDVLILKEWDPKTKRYTGREIEKEIEYVLKFKLNNFNQKKEIEKKGLYIIQF
;
A
#
# COMPACT_ATOMS: atom_id res chain seq x y z
N MET A 1 -15.34 4.87 4.41
CA MET A 1 -15.39 5.28 2.98
C MET A 1 -14.67 4.25 2.15
N GLU A 2 -15.06 4.03 0.89
CA GLU A 2 -14.34 3.14 -0.03
C GLU A 2 -13.29 3.89 -0.86
N ILE A 3 -12.09 3.34 -0.94
CA ILE A 3 -10.97 3.88 -1.72
C ILE A 3 -10.47 2.81 -2.68
N LYS A 4 -10.45 3.11 -3.99
CA LYS A 4 -10.02 2.16 -5.02
C LYS A 4 -8.57 2.46 -5.45
N LYS A 5 -7.68 1.47 -5.38
CA LYS A 5 -6.28 1.61 -5.82
C LYS A 5 -5.84 0.40 -6.65
N LYS A 6 -4.90 0.63 -7.57
CA LYS A 6 -4.27 -0.44 -8.34
C LYS A 6 -3.29 -1.23 -7.47
N ILE A 7 -3.21 -2.53 -7.71
CA ILE A 7 -2.15 -3.41 -7.20
C ILE A 7 -1.64 -4.30 -8.33
N TRP A 8 -0.33 -4.58 -8.35
CA TRP A 8 0.24 -5.49 -9.36
C TRP A 8 0.03 -6.96 -8.97
N PRO A 9 0.02 -7.89 -9.94
CA PRO A 9 -0.31 -9.28 -9.67
C PRO A 9 0.54 -9.95 -8.60
N LYS A 10 1.86 -9.68 -8.61
CA LYS A 10 2.78 -10.18 -7.59
C LYS A 10 2.34 -9.81 -6.16
N TYR A 11 1.92 -8.56 -5.95
CA TYR A 11 1.51 -8.10 -4.63
C TYR A 11 0.07 -8.50 -4.31
N PHE A 12 -0.80 -8.59 -5.32
CA PHE A 12 -2.17 -9.09 -5.16
C PHE A 12 -2.17 -10.48 -4.52
N GLU A 13 -1.37 -11.42 -5.03
CA GLU A 13 -1.29 -12.77 -4.46
C GLU A 13 -0.72 -12.78 -3.03
N LEU A 14 0.23 -11.88 -2.71
CA LEU A 14 0.77 -11.76 -1.35
C LEU A 14 -0.25 -11.22 -0.35
N VAL A 15 -1.10 -10.28 -0.77
CA VAL A 15 -2.20 -9.76 0.06
C VAL A 15 -3.31 -10.79 0.17
N LYS A 16 -3.65 -11.49 -0.93
CA LYS A 16 -4.66 -12.55 -0.98
C LYS A 16 -4.34 -13.71 -0.04
N SER A 17 -3.07 -14.14 -0.03
CA SER A 17 -2.59 -15.21 0.85
C SER A 17 -2.45 -14.80 2.32
N GLY A 18 -2.67 -13.52 2.66
CA GLY A 18 -2.48 -13.01 4.02
C GLY A 18 -1.02 -12.84 4.44
N LYS A 19 -0.06 -13.17 3.58
CA LYS A 19 1.38 -13.02 3.85
C LYS A 19 1.78 -11.54 4.00
N LYS A 20 1.23 -10.67 3.16
CA LYS A 20 1.46 -9.21 3.20
C LYS A 20 0.25 -8.52 3.81
N LYS A 21 0.43 -7.88 4.97
CA LYS A 21 -0.62 -7.17 5.73
C LYS A 21 -0.43 -5.64 5.78
N PHE A 22 0.38 -5.07 4.88
CA PHE A 22 0.64 -3.62 4.83
C PHE A 22 0.60 -3.08 3.41
N GLU A 23 0.34 -1.78 3.26
CA GLU A 23 0.46 -1.03 2.01
C GLU A 23 1.35 0.21 2.20
N VAL A 24 2.14 0.54 1.19
CA VAL A 24 2.99 1.74 1.17
C VAL A 24 2.58 2.58 -0.01
N ARG A 25 2.17 3.82 0.23
CA ARG A 25 1.67 4.72 -0.81
C ARG A 25 2.17 6.13 -0.56
N LEU A 26 2.28 6.89 -1.65
CA LEU A 26 2.38 8.34 -1.55
C LEU A 26 1.13 8.86 -0.82
N ALA A 27 1.31 9.82 0.08
CA ALA A 27 0.22 10.42 0.84
C ALA A 27 -0.53 11.50 0.03
N ASP A 28 -0.95 11.16 -1.19
CA ASP A 28 -1.66 12.02 -2.16
C ASP A 28 -3.19 11.83 -2.14
N PHE A 29 -3.71 11.05 -1.19
CA PHE A 29 -5.14 10.85 -0.95
C PHE A 29 -5.43 10.75 0.55
N ARG A 30 -6.70 10.96 0.92
CA ARG A 30 -7.17 10.85 2.31
C ARG A 30 -7.60 9.41 2.60
N ILE A 31 -7.15 8.86 3.73
CA ILE A 31 -7.51 7.54 4.25
C ILE A 31 -7.38 7.58 5.78
N LYS A 32 -8.28 6.90 6.49
CA LYS A 32 -8.25 6.76 7.94
C LYS A 32 -8.66 5.34 8.37
N GLU A 33 -8.48 5.03 9.64
CA GLU A 33 -8.97 3.80 10.25
C GLU A 33 -10.50 3.67 10.07
N GLY A 34 -10.97 2.45 9.79
CA GLY A 34 -12.35 2.13 9.44
C GLY A 34 -12.77 2.44 8.00
N ASP A 35 -11.89 3.01 7.16
CA ASP A 35 -12.11 3.02 5.71
C ASP A 35 -11.85 1.64 5.09
N VAL A 36 -12.35 1.42 3.87
CA VAL A 36 -12.11 0.20 3.09
C VAL A 36 -11.25 0.52 1.88
N LEU A 37 -10.12 -0.16 1.75
CA LEU A 37 -9.25 -0.10 0.59
C LEU A 37 -9.53 -1.27 -0.35
N ILE A 38 -10.02 -0.96 -1.54
CA ILE A 38 -10.30 -1.91 -2.61
C ILE A 38 -9.09 -1.93 -3.56
N LEU A 39 -8.35 -3.03 -3.52
CA LEU A 39 -7.17 -3.28 -4.33
C LEU A 39 -7.55 -4.00 -5.61
N LYS A 40 -7.59 -3.25 -6.72
CA LYS A 40 -7.93 -3.77 -8.05
C LYS A 40 -6.67 -4.21 -8.77
N GLU A 41 -6.62 -5.48 -9.15
CA GLU A 41 -5.46 -6.03 -9.83
C GLU A 41 -5.31 -5.43 -11.23
N TRP A 42 -4.14 -4.84 -11.49
CA TRP A 42 -3.75 -4.26 -12.76
C TRP A 42 -2.53 -4.99 -13.29
N ASP A 43 -2.66 -5.62 -14.46
CA ASP A 43 -1.55 -6.27 -15.14
C ASP A 43 -0.76 -5.23 -15.98
N PRO A 44 0.51 -4.94 -15.63
CA PRO A 44 1.31 -3.98 -16.38
C PRO A 44 1.70 -4.48 -17.78
N LYS A 45 1.67 -5.80 -18.05
CA LYS A 45 2.01 -6.37 -19.36
C LYS A 45 0.91 -6.09 -20.37
N THR A 46 -0.33 -6.40 -20.00
CA THR A 46 -1.51 -6.16 -20.85
C THR A 46 -2.07 -4.75 -20.75
N LYS A 47 -1.63 -3.98 -19.73
CA LYS A 47 -2.15 -2.64 -19.40
C LYS A 47 -3.67 -2.65 -19.17
N ARG A 48 -4.17 -3.69 -18.50
CA ARG A 48 -5.60 -3.89 -18.22
C ARG A 48 -5.82 -4.33 -16.79
N TYR A 49 -7.03 -4.06 -16.28
CA TYR A 49 -7.52 -4.72 -15.08
C TYR A 49 -7.86 -6.17 -15.41
N THR A 50 -7.54 -7.08 -14.51
CA THR A 50 -7.86 -8.52 -14.67
C THR A 50 -9.30 -8.84 -14.25
N GLY A 51 -9.97 -7.90 -13.57
CA GLY A 51 -11.28 -8.10 -12.95
C GLY A 51 -11.21 -8.59 -11.50
N ARG A 52 -10.02 -8.99 -11.02
CA ARG A 52 -9.84 -9.42 -9.63
C ARG A 52 -9.69 -8.22 -8.69
N GLU A 53 -10.28 -8.32 -7.51
CA GLU A 53 -10.16 -7.33 -6.45
C GLU A 53 -10.12 -7.96 -5.06
N ILE A 54 -9.55 -7.23 -4.11
CA ILE A 54 -9.51 -7.58 -2.68
C ILE A 54 -9.90 -6.34 -1.89
N GLU A 55 -10.77 -6.53 -0.92
CA GLU A 55 -11.15 -5.50 0.05
C GLU A 55 -10.36 -5.69 1.35
N LYS A 56 -9.90 -4.57 1.91
CA LYS A 56 -9.24 -4.53 3.22
C LYS A 56 -9.78 -3.36 4.03
N GLU A 57 -10.34 -3.65 5.19
CA GLU A 57 -10.60 -2.64 6.20
C GLU A 57 -9.26 -2.10 6.72
N ILE A 58 -9.18 -0.79 6.90
CA ILE A 58 -7.98 -0.12 7.38
C ILE A 58 -7.99 -0.13 8.90
N GLU A 59 -7.10 -0.95 9.47
CA GLU A 59 -6.92 -1.06 10.92
C GLU A 59 -5.96 -0.01 11.48
N TYR A 60 -5.00 0.48 10.67
CA TYR A 60 -3.99 1.44 11.12
C TYR A 60 -3.46 2.30 9.95
N VAL A 61 -3.20 3.59 10.21
CA VAL A 61 -2.57 4.50 9.25
C VAL A 61 -1.41 5.27 9.89
N LEU A 62 -0.19 5.01 9.40
CA LEU A 62 0.98 5.84 9.70
C LEU A 62 1.31 6.80 8.55
N LYS A 63 1.16 8.10 8.78
CA LYS A 63 1.66 9.13 7.85
C LYS A 63 3.09 9.52 8.22
N PHE A 64 4.03 9.16 7.36
CA PHE A 64 5.46 9.42 7.58
C PHE A 64 6.02 10.42 6.57
N LYS A 65 6.74 11.45 7.06
CA LYS A 65 7.54 12.35 6.19
C LYS A 65 9.02 12.02 6.36
N LEU A 66 9.79 12.17 5.27
CA LEU A 66 11.22 11.87 5.23
C LEU A 66 12.04 12.56 6.33
N ASN A 67 11.61 13.75 6.79
CA ASN A 67 12.35 14.54 7.77
C ASN A 67 11.71 14.62 9.16
N ASN A 68 10.77 13.74 9.51
CA ASN A 68 10.13 13.78 10.84
C ASN A 68 11.11 13.69 12.01
N PHE A 69 12.29 13.07 11.81
CA PHE A 69 13.33 12.95 12.84
C PHE A 69 14.70 13.46 12.35
N ASN A 70 14.74 14.52 11.52
CA ASN A 70 15.99 15.09 10.96
C ASN A 70 16.89 14.09 10.20
N GLN A 71 16.27 13.08 9.62
CA GLN A 71 16.93 11.88 9.07
C GLN A 71 16.83 11.79 7.54
N LYS A 72 16.37 12.86 6.86
CA LYS A 72 16.11 12.86 5.41
C LYS A 72 17.32 12.34 4.62
N LYS A 73 18.52 12.83 4.91
CA LYS A 73 19.76 12.44 4.22
C LYS A 73 20.06 10.94 4.35
N GLU A 74 19.87 10.39 5.56
CA GLU A 74 20.13 8.97 5.80
C GLU A 74 19.06 8.09 5.13
N ILE A 75 17.81 8.50 5.12
CA ILE A 75 16.74 7.78 4.40
C ILE A 75 16.97 7.81 2.88
N GLU A 76 17.33 8.96 2.32
CA GLU A 76 17.66 9.08 0.89
C GLU A 76 18.85 8.19 0.50
N LYS A 77 19.80 7.99 1.43
CA LYS A 77 20.98 7.14 1.21
C LYS A 77 20.71 5.64 1.43
N LYS A 78 19.94 5.28 2.46
CA LYS A 78 19.82 3.89 2.96
C LYS A 78 18.45 3.25 2.75
N GLY A 79 17.43 4.05 2.44
CA GLY A 79 16.05 3.61 2.37
C GLY A 79 15.44 3.30 3.74
N LEU A 80 14.35 2.53 3.73
CA LEU A 80 13.60 2.11 4.92
C LEU A 80 13.28 0.61 4.80
N TYR A 81 13.37 -0.10 5.93
CA TYR A 81 12.72 -1.40 6.05
C TYR A 81 11.26 -1.22 6.44
N ILE A 82 10.41 -2.12 5.95
CA ILE A 82 9.05 -2.30 6.43
C ILE A 82 8.96 -3.75 6.89
N ILE A 83 8.90 -3.94 8.20
CA ILE A 83 8.97 -5.24 8.85
C ILE A 83 7.59 -5.53 9.45
N GLN A 84 7.10 -6.73 9.23
CA GLN A 84 5.80 -7.21 9.70
C GLN A 84 6.05 -8.45 10.58
N PHE A 85 5.44 -8.51 11.76
CA PHE A 85 5.46 -9.68 12.65
C PHE A 85 4.12 -10.42 12.59
#